data_AF-A0A4U7D1X2-F1
#
_entry.id   AF-A0A4U7D1X2-F1
#
_cell.length_a   1.000
_cell.length_b   1.000
_cell.length_c   1.000
_cell.angle_alpha   90.00
_cell.angle_beta   90.00
_cell.angle_gamma   90.00
#
_symmetry.space_group_name_H-M   'P 1'
#
loop_
_entity.id
_entity.type
_entity.pdbx_description
1 polymer ?
#
loop_
_entity_poly.entity_id
_entity_poly.type
_entity_poly.pdbx_seq_one_letter_code
_entity_poly.pdbx_strand_id
1 'polypeptide(L)' 'AGGIRSDSVYGPGEITGGDIFNTLPFPNTVISLELTGEELVETLESQVVTLESETGQNFGEEISQQTSGLRFEWVPHDDA' A
#
# COMPACT_ATOMS: atom_id res chain seq x y z
N ALA A 1 0.54 0.14 -4.17
CA ALA A 1 0.33 1.44 -3.46
C ALA A 1 0.40 2.62 -4.42
N GLY A 2 -0.67 3.42 -4.53
CA GLY A 2 -0.73 4.50 -5.53
C GLY A 2 0.07 5.78 -5.18
N GLY A 3 0.33 6.03 -3.89
CA GLY A 3 0.92 7.27 -3.39
C GLY A 3 2.45 7.36 -3.44
N ILE A 4 3.15 6.22 -3.55
CA ILE A 4 4.61 6.15 -3.70
C ILE A 4 4.91 6.07 -5.20
N ARG A 5 5.72 7.00 -5.71
CA ARG A 5 5.85 7.26 -7.15
C ARG A 5 7.25 7.03 -7.72
N SER A 6 8.22 6.61 -6.89
CA SER A 6 9.56 6.27 -7.34
C SER A 6 10.08 5.01 -6.67
N ASP A 7 10.85 4.24 -7.42
CA ASP A 7 11.64 3.07 -7.01
C ASP A 7 13.16 3.38 -7.01
N SER A 8 13.53 4.67 -7.02
CA SER A 8 14.91 5.11 -7.06
C SER A 8 15.74 4.56 -5.90
N VAL A 9 16.94 4.07 -6.22
CA VAL A 9 17.93 3.69 -5.21
C VAL A 9 18.85 4.88 -4.96
N TYR A 10 18.80 5.41 -3.75
CA TYR A 10 19.65 6.52 -3.34
C TYR A 10 20.96 5.98 -2.76
N GLY A 11 22.08 6.38 -3.36
CA GLY A 11 23.42 6.04 -2.88
C GLY A 11 23.81 6.78 -1.60
N PRO A 12 25.02 6.55 -1.07
CA PRO A 12 25.51 7.30 0.07
C PRO A 12 25.61 8.80 -0.26
N GLY A 13 25.09 9.65 0.63
CA GLY A 13 25.09 11.09 0.42
C GLY A 13 23.88 11.77 1.06
N GLU A 14 23.67 13.03 0.68
CA GLU A 14 22.52 13.81 1.10
C GLU A 14 21.26 13.38 0.33
N ILE A 15 20.14 13.26 1.05
CA ILE A 15 18.80 13.14 0.49
C ILE A 15 18.14 14.51 0.58
N THR A 16 17.73 15.05 -0.56
CA THR A 16 17.17 16.39 -0.66
C THR A 16 15.64 16.38 -0.55
N GLY A 17 15.04 17.55 -0.35
CA GLY A 17 13.58 17.70 -0.46
C GLY A 17 13.06 17.33 -1.86
N GLY A 18 13.84 17.57 -2.91
CA GLY A 18 13.49 17.16 -4.27
C GLY A 18 13.38 15.65 -4.43
N ASP A 19 14.28 14.90 -3.77
CA ASP A 19 14.23 13.44 -3.75
C ASP A 19 12.97 12.91 -3.04
N ILE A 20 12.57 13.57 -1.94
CA ILE A 20 11.32 13.26 -1.25
C ILE A 20 10.12 13.56 -2.16
N PHE A 21 10.08 14.71 -2.83
CA PHE A 21 8.97 15.06 -3.73
C PHE A 21 8.90 14.15 -4.97
N ASN A 22 10.03 13.62 -5.45
CA ASN A 22 10.03 12.61 -6.51
C ASN A 22 9.33 11.32 -6.06
N THR A 23 9.48 10.96 -4.78
CA THR A 23 8.88 9.74 -4.20
C THR A 23 7.44 9.96 -3.74
N LEU A 24 7.15 11.09 -3.08
CA LEU A 24 5.87 11.49 -2.50
C LEU A 24 5.41 12.85 -3.09
N PRO A 25 4.97 12.89 -4.36
CA PRO A 25 4.70 14.15 -5.06
C PRO A 25 3.39 14.81 -4.65
N PHE A 26 2.50 14.08 -3.98
CA PHE A 26 1.20 14.59 -3.59
C PHE A 26 1.28 15.22 -2.20
N PRO A 27 0.71 16.42 -1.98
CA PRO A 27 0.76 17.13 -0.72
C PRO A 27 -0.25 16.56 0.30
N ASN A 28 -0.30 15.23 0.44
CA ASN A 28 -1.12 14.55 1.42
C ASN A 28 -0.58 14.81 2.84
N THR A 29 -1.48 14.80 3.82
CA THR A 29 -1.12 14.92 5.23
C THR A 29 -1.34 13.60 5.95
N VAL A 30 -0.58 13.38 7.04
CA VAL A 30 -0.80 12.25 7.94
C VAL A 30 -1.93 12.60 8.89
N ILE A 31 -2.89 11.69 9.05
CA ILE A 31 -4.00 11.81 9.99
C ILE A 31 -3.99 10.65 10.97
N SER A 32 -4.55 10.88 12.17
CA SER A 32 -4.80 9.83 13.17
C SER A 32 -6.27 9.50 13.18
N LEU A 33 -6.60 8.21 13.13
CA LEU A 33 -7.96 7.69 13.19
C LEU A 33 -8.04 6.67 14.33
N GLU A 34 -9.20 6.63 14.98
CA GLU A 34 -9.54 5.53 15.88
C GLU A 34 -10.48 4.60 15.12
N LEU A 35 -10.12 3.32 15.04
CA LEU A 35 -10.85 2.28 14.32
C LEU A 35 -11.13 1.12 15.27
N THR A 36 -12.29 0.51 15.11
CA THR A 36 -12.57 -0.81 15.67
C THR A 36 -11.75 -1.88 14.94
N GLY A 37 -11.65 -3.07 15.54
CA GLY A 37 -10.98 -4.20 14.88
C GLY A 37 -11.67 -4.63 13.59
N GLU A 38 -12.99 -4.53 13.52
CA GLU A 38 -13.80 -4.85 12.33
C GLU A 38 -13.51 -3.88 11.18
N GLU A 39 -13.56 -2.57 11.44
CA GLU A 39 -13.23 -1.55 10.44
C GLU A 39 -11.79 -1.68 9.92
N LEU A 40 -10.84 -2.08 10.77
CA LEU A 40 -9.47 -2.34 10.34
C LEU A 40 -9.41 -3.53 9.37
N VAL A 41 -10.12 -4.62 9.64
CA VAL A 41 -10.15 -5.79 8.77
C VAL A 41 -10.80 -5.45 7.43
N GLU A 42 -11.99 -4.83 7.44
CA GLU A 42 -12.67 -4.39 6.21
C GLU A 42 -11.79 -3.45 5.38
N THR A 43 -11.07 -2.53 6.06
CA THR A 43 -10.12 -1.65 5.39
C THR A 43 -9.02 -2.46 4.72
N LEU A 44 -8.39 -3.42 5.40
CA LEU A 44 -7.33 -4.26 4.81
C LEU A 44 -7.83 -5.12 3.65
N GLU A 45 -9.03 -5.70 3.76
CA GLU A 45 -9.68 -6.47 2.68
C GLU A 45 -9.90 -5.62 1.43
N SER A 46 -10.34 -4.37 1.60
CA SER A 46 -10.54 -3.45 0.47
C SER A 46 -9.25 -3.12 -0.30
N GLN A 47 -8.08 -3.42 0.25
CA GLN A 47 -6.78 -3.18 -0.38
C GLN A 47 -6.24 -4.40 -1.15
N VAL A 48 -6.95 -5.52 -1.12
CA VAL A 48 -6.61 -6.72 -1.88
C VAL A 48 -7.12 -6.57 -3.31
N VAL A 49 -6.21 -6.59 -4.27
CA VAL A 49 -6.54 -6.70 -5.69
C VAL A 49 -6.68 -8.17 -6.03
N THR A 50 -7.91 -8.60 -6.32
CA THR A 50 -8.22 -9.99 -6.74
C THR A 50 -8.33 -10.09 -8.25
N LEU A 51 -8.22 -11.32 -8.80
CA LEU A 51 -8.45 -11.59 -10.22
C LEU A 51 -9.88 -11.26 -10.70
N GLU A 52 -10.83 -11.05 -9.78
CA GLU A 52 -12.19 -10.61 -10.13
C GLU A 52 -12.22 -9.13 -10.55
N SER A 53 -11.26 -8.33 -10.10
CA SER A 53 -11.14 -6.91 -10.44
C SER A 53 -10.50 -6.69 -11.81
N GLU A 54 -10.85 -5.60 -12.50
CA GLU A 54 -10.21 -5.21 -13.77
C GLU A 54 -8.69 -5.06 -13.60
N THR A 55 -8.23 -4.47 -12.50
CA THR A 55 -6.81 -4.34 -12.19
C THR A 55 -6.15 -5.72 -12.05
N GLY A 56 -6.77 -6.64 -11.32
CA GLY A 56 -6.24 -7.99 -11.15
C GLY A 56 -6.19 -8.79 -12.45
N GLN A 57 -7.17 -8.62 -13.34
CA GLN A 57 -7.15 -9.25 -14.67
C GLN A 57 -5.98 -8.76 -15.54
N ASN A 58 -5.54 -7.51 -15.36
CA ASN A 58 -4.46 -6.92 -16.14
C ASN A 58 -3.06 -7.13 -15.52
N PHE A 59 -2.96 -7.16 -14.18
CA PHE A 59 -1.68 -7.10 -13.47
C PHE A 59 -1.45 -8.24 -12.46
N GLY A 60 -2.43 -9.10 -12.24
CA GLY A 60 -2.39 -10.18 -11.24
C GLY A 60 -2.87 -9.74 -9.86
N GLU A 61 -2.88 -10.70 -8.93
CA GLU A 61 -3.28 -10.45 -7.53
C GLU A 61 -2.19 -9.67 -6.78
N GLU A 62 -2.58 -8.67 -6.00
CA GLU A 62 -1.64 -7.82 -5.27
C GLU A 62 -2.27 -7.28 -3.98
N ILE A 63 -1.46 -7.15 -2.93
CA ILE A 63 -1.78 -6.31 -1.78
C ILE A 63 -1.36 -4.87 -2.09
N SER A 64 -2.33 -4.01 -2.36
CA SER A 64 -2.04 -2.64 -2.81
C SER A 64 -1.56 -1.71 -1.68
N GLN A 65 -1.82 -2.04 -0.42
CA GLN A 65 -1.51 -1.20 0.74
C GLN A 65 -0.26 -1.65 1.50
N GLN A 66 0.63 -0.70 1.78
CA GLN A 66 1.79 -0.91 2.65
C GLN A 66 1.41 -0.66 4.11
N THR A 67 2.00 -1.40 5.05
CA THR A 67 1.67 -1.32 6.48
C THR A 67 2.93 -1.25 7.36
N SER A 68 2.74 -0.80 8.60
CA SER A 68 3.75 -0.79 9.66
C SER A 68 3.07 -1.04 11.00
N GLY A 69 3.69 -1.84 11.87
CA GLY A 69 3.14 -2.17 13.20
C GLY A 69 2.11 -3.29 13.25
N LEU A 70 1.72 -3.85 12.10
CA LEU A 70 0.86 -5.04 12.00
C LEU A 70 1.35 -5.98 10.89
N ARG A 71 0.84 -7.21 10.90
CA ARG A 71 1.02 -8.19 9.83
C ARG A 71 -0.34 -8.81 9.53
N PHE A 72 -0.61 -9.01 8.25
CA PHE A 72 -1.76 -9.77 7.78
C PHE A 72 -1.33 -10.67 6.63
N GLU A 73 -2.16 -11.66 6.36
CA GLU A 73 -2.01 -12.58 5.24
C GLU A 73 -3.39 -12.70 4.61
N TRP A 74 -3.42 -12.65 3.28
CA TRP A 74 -4.61 -12.91 2.51
C TRP A 74 -4.45 -14.27 1.85
N VAL A 75 -5.48 -15.10 1.97
CA VAL A 75 -5.52 -16.46 1.41
C VAL A 75 -6.63 -16.49 0.35
N PRO A 76 -6.31 -16.73 -0.94
CA PRO A 76 -7.29 -16.69 -2.04
C PRO A 76 -8.36 -17.79 -1.98
N HIS A 77 -8.03 -18.94 -1.39
CA HIS A 77 -8.90 -20.12 -1.32
C HIS A 77 -8.65 -20.92 -0.03
N ASP A 78 -9.74 -21.36 0.62
CA ASP A 78 -9.75 -22.09 1.89
C ASP A 78 -9.22 -23.55 1.83
N ASP A 79 -8.58 -23.98 0.74
CA ASP A 79 -8.09 -25.36 0.55
C ASP A 79 -6.57 -25.52 0.87
N ALA A 80 -6.08 -24.85 1.92
CA ALA A 80 -4.70 -24.98 2.42
C ALA A 80 -4.60 -25.83 3.70
#